data_AF-A0AAN7Q063-F1
#
_entry.id   AF-A0AAN7Q063-F1
#
_cell.length_a   1.000
_cell.length_b   1.000
_cell.length_c   1.000
_cell.angle_alpha   90.00
_cell.angle_beta   90.00
_cell.angle_gamma   90.00
#
_symmetry.space_group_name_H-M   'P 1'
#
loop_
_entity.id
_entity.type
_entity.pdbx_description
1 polymer ?
#
loop_
_entity_poly.entity_id
_entity_poly.type
_entity_poly.pdbx_seq_one_letter_code
_entity_poly.pdbx_strand_id
1 'polypeptide(L)'
;MVQIVGNYKLQKNEKFAEYLAAMATPEEIIKKVTSPGVTTELVVDGNTYMIKSSCKNDVTMVLNQEVDELLPTGVPIKNIAKKDGNTITVNSSAPDGRKRTRIYEFTDEGYTVTLQAGDVVAKRYFVRA
;
A
#
# COMPACT_ATOMS: atom_id res chain seq x y z
N MET A 1 17.33 -10.54 -10.44
CA MET A 1 16.74 -9.79 -9.31
C MET A 1 15.68 -8.89 -9.90
N VAL A 2 14.43 -9.01 -9.46
CA VAL A 2 13.34 -8.15 -9.97
C VAL A 2 13.64 -6.71 -9.58
N GLN A 3 13.72 -5.81 -10.56
CA GLN A 3 13.84 -4.38 -10.30
C GLN A 3 12.50 -3.87 -9.77
N ILE A 4 12.40 -3.86 -8.45
CA ILE A 4 11.27 -3.30 -7.69
C ILE A 4 11.18 -1.78 -7.86
N VAL A 5 12.32 -1.12 -8.08
CA VAL A 5 12.41 0.33 -8.26
C VAL A 5 11.90 0.72 -9.64
N GLY A 6 10.99 1.69 -9.70
CA GLY A 6 10.44 2.16 -10.96
C GLY A 6 9.17 3.00 -10.80
N ASN A 7 8.70 3.52 -11.93
CA ASN A 7 7.41 4.18 -12.02
C ASN A 7 6.34 3.15 -12.33
N TYR A 8 5.21 3.26 -11.64
CA TYR A 8 4.09 2.36 -11.82
C TYR A 8 2.81 3.16 -11.94
N LYS A 9 1.94 2.72 -12.84
CA LYS A 9 0.62 3.29 -13.03
C LYS A 9 -0.41 2.31 -12.52
N LEU A 10 -1.35 2.84 -11.74
CA LEU A 10 -2.50 2.08 -11.33
C LEU A 10 -3.33 1.70 -12.57
N GLN A 11 -3.42 0.41 -12.86
CA GLN A 11 -4.21 -0.12 -13.97
C GLN A 11 -5.63 -0.47 -13.52
N LYS A 12 -5.75 -1.13 -12.36
CA LYS A 12 -7.04 -1.64 -11.86
C LYS A 12 -7.07 -1.65 -10.34
N ASN A 13 -8.20 -1.25 -9.76
CA ASN A 13 -8.50 -1.44 -8.35
C ASN A 13 -9.76 -2.30 -8.23
N GLU A 14 -9.74 -3.28 -7.33
CA GLU A 14 -10.86 -4.14 -6.97
C GLU A 14 -11.12 -4.01 -5.48
N LYS A 15 -12.35 -3.67 -5.12
CA LYS A 15 -12.83 -3.56 -3.72
C LYS A 15 -12.03 -2.62 -2.80
N PHE A 16 -11.16 -1.77 -3.36
CA PHE A 16 -10.35 -0.83 -2.57
C PHE A 16 -11.21 0.21 -1.85
N ALA A 17 -12.32 0.64 -2.48
CA ALA A 17 -13.29 1.53 -1.85
C ALA A 17 -13.99 0.86 -0.65
N GLU A 18 -14.43 -0.39 -0.81
CA GLU A 18 -15.06 -1.18 0.27
C GLU A 18 -14.09 -1.41 1.44
N TYR A 19 -12.82 -1.68 1.14
CA TYR A 19 -11.77 -1.83 2.16
C TYR A 19 -11.55 -0.53 2.96
N LEU A 20 -11.49 0.61 2.29
CA LEU A 20 -11.34 1.90 2.97
C LEU A 20 -12.60 2.26 3.78
N ALA A 21 -13.79 1.95 3.25
CA ALA A 21 -15.05 2.11 3.96
C ALA A 21 -15.10 1.23 5.22
N ALA A 22 -14.63 -0.02 5.14
CA ALA A 22 -14.52 -0.93 6.28
C ALA A 22 -13.53 -0.44 7.35
N MET A 23 -12.52 0.33 6.93
CA MET A 23 -11.60 1.02 7.84
C MET A 23 -12.14 2.37 8.36
N ALA A 24 -13.41 2.69 8.13
CA ALA A 24 -14.03 3.97 8.49
C ALA A 24 -13.28 5.19 7.89
N THR A 25 -12.70 5.02 6.70
CA THR A 25 -12.05 6.12 5.99
C THR A 25 -13.13 7.02 5.36
N PRO A 26 -13.04 8.35 5.49
CA PRO A 26 -13.97 9.27 4.85
C PRO A 26 -14.03 9.08 3.33
N GLU A 27 -15.23 9.09 2.76
CA GLU A 27 -15.46 8.87 1.32
C GLU A 27 -14.71 9.87 0.42
N GLU A 28 -14.43 11.08 0.91
CA GLU A 28 -13.62 12.08 0.20
C GLU A 28 -12.18 11.61 -0.03
N ILE A 29 -11.58 10.98 1.00
CA ILE A 29 -10.24 10.38 0.89
C ILE A 29 -10.32 9.18 -0.04
N ILE A 30 -11.36 8.34 0.11
CA ILE A 30 -11.58 7.17 -0.75
C ILE A 30 -11.57 7.59 -2.21
N LYS A 31 -12.42 8.55 -2.61
CA LYS A 31 -12.51 9.03 -4.00
C LYS A 31 -11.17 9.56 -4.51
N LYS A 32 -10.40 10.28 -3.69
CA LYS A 32 -9.06 10.76 -4.05
C LYS A 32 -8.08 9.62 -4.31
N VAL A 33 -8.06 8.58 -3.46
CA VAL A 33 -7.09 7.48 -3.57
C VAL A 33 -7.53 6.36 -4.52
N THR A 34 -8.82 6.26 -4.81
CA THR A 34 -9.38 5.34 -5.82
C THR A 34 -9.37 5.93 -7.23
N SER A 35 -9.02 7.21 -7.38
CA SER A 35 -9.04 7.90 -8.67
C SER A 35 -8.21 7.12 -9.70
N PRO A 36 -8.78 6.73 -10.85
CA PRO A 36 -8.04 6.03 -11.90
C PRO A 36 -6.97 6.95 -12.49
N GLY A 37 -5.73 6.47 -12.59
CA GLY A 37 -4.60 7.23 -13.13
C GLY A 37 -3.55 7.72 -12.13
N VAL A 38 -3.65 7.31 -10.85
CA VAL A 38 -2.55 7.54 -9.90
C VAL A 38 -1.29 6.83 -10.40
N THR A 39 -0.21 7.60 -10.53
CA THR A 39 1.13 7.07 -10.73
C THR A 39 1.84 7.06 -9.39
N THR A 40 2.56 5.97 -9.15
CA THR A 40 3.38 5.75 -7.96
C THR A 40 4.80 5.43 -8.39
N GLU A 41 5.75 6.21 -7.91
CA GLU A 41 7.17 5.92 -8.03
C GLU A 41 7.59 5.13 -6.79
N LEU A 42 8.12 3.92 -6.99
CA LEU A 42 8.65 3.11 -5.91
C LEU A 42 10.18 3.24 -5.92
N VAL A 43 10.72 3.79 -4.84
CA VAL A 43 12.15 3.98 -4.59
C VAL A 43 12.55 3.03 -3.48
N VAL A 44 13.59 2.23 -3.70
CA VAL A 44 14.12 1.31 -2.69
C VAL A 44 15.56 1.70 -2.39
N ASP A 45 15.81 2.00 -1.12
CA ASP A 45 17.12 2.35 -0.58
C ASP A 45 17.50 1.30 0.48
N GLY A 46 18.15 0.22 0.03
CA GLY A 46 18.48 -0.94 0.87
C GLY A 46 17.24 -1.61 1.48
N ASN A 47 16.96 -1.29 2.75
CA ASN A 47 15.82 -1.79 3.51
C ASN A 47 14.64 -0.82 3.54
N THR A 48 14.80 0.41 3.04
CA THR A 48 13.78 1.45 3.04
C THR A 48 13.07 1.49 1.70
N TYR A 49 11.75 1.50 1.72
CA TYR A 49 10.87 1.57 0.56
C TYR A 49 10.08 2.86 0.64
N MET A 50 10.31 3.75 -0.31
CA MET A 50 9.56 5.00 -0.50
C MET A 50 8.61 4.84 -1.67
N ILE A 51 7.32 5.00 -1.42
CA ILE A 51 6.28 5.03 -2.44
C ILE A 51 5.83 6.47 -2.58
N LYS A 52 6.26 7.14 -3.64
CA LYS A 52 5.85 8.51 -3.96
C LYS A 52 4.66 8.47 -4.89
N SER A 53 3.52 8.96 -4.43
CA SER A 53 2.31 9.02 -5.26
C SER A 53 2.16 10.40 -5.88
N SER A 54 1.72 10.49 -7.14
CA SER A 54 1.45 11.78 -7.81
C SER A 54 0.41 12.65 -7.07
N CYS A 55 -0.43 12.03 -6.25
CA CYS A 55 -1.38 12.70 -5.37
C CYS A 55 -0.76 13.34 -4.10
N LYS A 56 0.57 13.49 -4.03
CA LYS A 56 1.32 13.98 -2.84
C LYS A 56 1.06 13.13 -1.58
N ASN A 57 0.94 11.83 -1.76
CA ASN A 57 0.89 10.85 -0.66
C ASN A 57 2.17 10.03 -0.74
N ASP A 58 3.23 10.57 -0.15
CA ASP A 58 4.51 9.89 -0.04
C ASP A 58 4.49 8.99 1.20
N VAL A 59 4.69 7.70 0.99
CA VAL A 59 4.69 6.69 2.07
C VAL A 59 6.07 6.10 2.16
N THR A 60 6.69 6.19 3.34
CA THR A 60 7.97 5.54 3.61
C THR A 60 7.75 4.36 4.54
N MET A 61 8.27 3.20 4.18
CA MET A 61 8.22 1.98 4.99
C MET A 61 9.60 1.33 5.04
N VAL A 62 9.93 0.70 6.16
CA VAL A 62 11.24 0.05 6.34
C VAL A 62 11.03 -1.44 6.60
N LEU A 63 11.80 -2.28 5.90
CA LEU A 63 11.76 -3.73 6.07
C LEU A 63 12.26 -4.14 7.45
N ASN A 64 11.55 -5.09 8.05
CA ASN A 64 11.78 -5.65 9.38
C ASN A 64 11.79 -4.61 10.51
N GLN A 65 11.16 -3.46 10.28
CA GLN A 65 11.04 -2.40 11.28
C GLN A 65 9.58 -1.96 11.39
N GLU A 66 9.15 -1.69 12.62
CA GLU A 66 7.84 -1.09 12.89
C GLU A 66 7.92 0.41 12.67
N VAL A 67 7.10 0.91 11.76
CA VAL A 67 6.97 2.34 11.46
C VAL A 67 5.58 2.81 11.88
N ASP A 68 5.53 3.85 12.71
CA ASP A 68 4.29 4.55 13.02
C ASP A 68 3.88 5.44 11.83
N GLU A 69 2.79 5.07 11.15
CA GLU A 69 2.19 5.86 10.07
C GLU A 69 0.94 6.53 10.63
N LEU A 70 0.83 7.84 10.49
CA LEU A 70 -0.43 8.52 10.77
C LEU A 70 -1.30 8.42 9.51
N LEU A 71 -2.40 7.68 9.59
CA LEU A 71 -3.37 7.68 8.49
C LEU A 71 -3.92 9.10 8.32
N PRO A 72 -4.29 9.49 7.09
CA PRO A 72 -4.99 10.76 6.84
C PRO A 72 -6.35 10.85 7.55
N THR A 73 -6.82 9.77 8.17
CA THR A 73 -7.97 9.73 9.07
C THR A 73 -7.66 10.17 10.52
N GLY A 74 -6.38 10.48 10.83
CA GLY A 74 -5.92 10.82 12.18
C GLY A 74 -5.59 9.62 13.07
N VAL A 75 -5.72 8.39 12.56
CA VAL A 75 -5.44 7.17 13.33
C VAL A 75 -3.95 6.79 13.17
N PRO A 76 -3.15 6.82 14.25
CA PRO A 76 -1.79 6.30 14.21
C PRO A 76 -1.85 4.78 14.09
N ILE A 77 -1.06 4.20 13.21
CA ILE A 77 -1.00 2.75 13.00
C ILE A 77 0.46 2.32 12.95
N LYS A 78 0.73 1.10 13.40
CA LYS A 78 2.07 0.50 13.28
C LYS A 78 2.11 -0.39 12.07
N ASN A 79 3.04 -0.15 11.16
CA ASN A 79 3.26 -1.00 9.99
C ASN A 79 4.58 -1.74 10.14
N ILE A 80 4.58 -3.05 9.91
CA ILE A 80 5.79 -3.86 9.81
C ILE A 80 5.84 -4.51 8.43
N ALA A 81 6.85 -4.16 7.65
CA ALA A 81 7.07 -4.74 6.32
C ALA A 81 8.06 -5.92 6.42
N LYS A 82 7.73 -7.06 5.81
CA LYS A 82 8.59 -8.24 5.70
C LYS A 82 8.73 -8.60 4.24
N LYS A 83 9.96 -8.77 3.76
CA LYS A 83 10.23 -9.18 2.39
C LYS A 83 10.59 -10.66 2.36
N ASP A 84 9.93 -11.39 1.48
CA ASP A 84 10.18 -12.80 1.18
C ASP A 84 10.33 -12.95 -0.34
N GLY A 85 11.57 -13.02 -0.82
CA GLY A 85 11.89 -13.05 -2.25
C GLY A 85 11.37 -11.83 -3.01
N ASN A 86 10.36 -12.05 -3.85
CA ASN A 86 9.69 -11.02 -4.68
C ASN A 86 8.41 -10.47 -4.06
N THR A 87 8.06 -10.92 -2.85
CA THR A 87 6.83 -10.55 -2.16
C THR A 87 7.16 -9.74 -0.91
N ILE A 88 6.47 -8.62 -0.70
CA ILE A 88 6.57 -7.81 0.52
C ILE A 88 5.23 -7.87 1.24
N THR A 89 5.22 -8.45 2.43
CA THR A 89 4.05 -8.50 3.30
C THR A 89 4.18 -7.42 4.37
N VAL A 90 3.25 -6.47 4.36
CA VAL A 90 3.15 -5.39 5.33
C VAL A 90 1.96 -5.66 6.24
N ASN A 91 2.23 -5.92 7.52
CA ASN A 91 1.18 -6.04 8.52
C ASN A 91 1.02 -4.68 9.20
N SER A 92 -0.18 -4.11 9.19
CA SER A 92 -0.49 -2.95 10.00
C SER A 92 -1.38 -3.31 11.18
N SER A 93 -1.07 -2.75 12.34
CA SER A 93 -1.87 -2.86 13.55
C SER A 93 -2.32 -1.46 13.98
N ALA A 94 -3.63 -1.29 14.12
CA ALA A 94 -4.23 -0.07 14.66
C ALA A 94 -4.36 -0.16 16.19
N PRO A 95 -4.33 0.98 16.91
CA PRO A 95 -4.51 1.05 18.37
C PRO A 95 -5.89 0.55 18.81
N ASP A 96 -6.90 0.65 17.94
CA ASP A 96 -8.23 0.06 18.11
C ASP A 96 -8.25 -1.50 18.11
N GLY A 97 -7.10 -2.17 17.99
CA GLY A 97 -7.00 -3.62 17.89
C GLY A 97 -7.29 -4.19 16.49
N ARG A 98 -7.71 -3.35 15.54
CA ARG A 98 -7.89 -3.74 14.14
C ARG A 98 -6.54 -4.04 13.49
N LYS A 99 -6.42 -5.20 12.87
CA LYS A 99 -5.24 -5.60 12.09
C LYS A 99 -5.59 -5.63 10.61
N ARG A 100 -4.62 -5.28 9.79
CA ARG A 100 -4.72 -5.34 8.33
C ARG A 100 -3.41 -5.85 7.74
N THR A 101 -3.49 -6.51 6.61
CA THR A 101 -2.36 -7.12 5.93
C THR A 101 -2.33 -6.59 4.50
N ARG A 102 -1.17 -6.19 4.02
CA ARG A 102 -0.95 -5.75 2.64
C ARG A 102 0.15 -6.59 2.04
N ILE A 103 -0.13 -7.30 0.96
CA ILE A 103 0.81 -8.17 0.28
C ILE A 103 1.11 -7.53 -1.06
N TYR A 104 2.36 -7.11 -1.26
CA TYR A 104 2.89 -6.55 -2.49
C TYR A 104 3.65 -7.64 -3.21
N GLU A 105 3.15 -8.08 -4.35
CA GLU A 105 3.78 -9.11 -5.17
C GLU A 105 4.37 -8.42 -6.41
N PHE A 106 5.70 -8.44 -6.52
CA PHE A 106 6.42 -7.77 -7.61
C PHE A 106 6.76 -8.76 -8.72
N THR A 107 6.55 -8.32 -9.96
CA THR A 107 6.78 -9.06 -11.20
C THR A 107 7.54 -8.17 -12.20
N ASP A 108 8.05 -8.72 -13.29
CA ASP A 108 8.75 -7.93 -14.32
C ASP A 108 7.84 -6.88 -15.00
N GLU A 109 6.54 -7.16 -15.11
CA GLU A 109 5.55 -6.26 -15.75
C GLU A 109 5.00 -5.19 -14.80
N GLY A 110 5.13 -5.37 -13.48
CA GLY A 110 4.47 -4.51 -12.50
C GLY A 110 4.39 -5.14 -11.11
N TYR A 111 3.43 -4.70 -10.30
CA TYR A 111 3.16 -5.31 -9.01
C TYR A 111 1.68 -5.32 -8.66
N THR A 112 1.28 -6.32 -7.88
CA THR A 112 -0.08 -6.42 -7.35
C THR A 112 -0.05 -6.21 -5.85
N VAL A 113 -0.97 -5.39 -5.35
CA VAL A 113 -1.16 -5.16 -3.92
C VAL A 113 -2.48 -5.76 -3.48
N THR A 114 -2.42 -6.77 -2.63
CA THR A 114 -3.59 -7.33 -1.95
C THR A 114 -3.69 -6.72 -0.57
N LEU A 115 -4.77 -6.01 -0.27
CA LEU A 115 -5.06 -5.45 1.05
C LEU A 115 -6.18 -6.24 1.71
N GLN A 116 -5.99 -6.63 2.96
CA GLN A 116 -6.98 -7.36 3.73
C GLN A 116 -7.17 -6.70 5.10
N ALA A 117 -8.41 -6.40 5.48
CA ALA A 117 -8.77 -5.89 6.80
C ALA A 117 -10.01 -6.63 7.29
N GLY A 118 -9.85 -7.44 8.34
CA GLY A 118 -10.90 -8.36 8.78
C GLY A 118 -11.36 -9.27 7.64
N ASP A 119 -12.65 -9.24 7.34
CA ASP A 119 -13.30 -10.01 6.26
C ASP A 119 -13.22 -9.34 4.87
N VAL A 120 -12.75 -8.09 4.78
CA VAL A 120 -12.71 -7.36 3.51
C VAL A 120 -11.34 -7.51 2.85
N VAL A 121 -11.35 -7.97 1.59
CA VAL A 121 -10.16 -8.11 0.74
C VAL A 121 -10.29 -7.21 -0.48
N ALA A 122 -9.30 -6.34 -0.67
CA ALA A 122 -9.12 -5.50 -1.84
C ALA A 122 -7.85 -5.87 -2.61
N LYS A 123 -7.86 -5.65 -3.92
CA LYS A 123 -6.70 -5.88 -4.79
C LYS A 123 -6.45 -4.67 -5.67
N ARG A 124 -5.18 -4.33 -5.88
CA ARG A 124 -4.76 -3.22 -6.73
C ARG A 124 -3.68 -3.73 -7.67
N TYR A 125 -3.85 -3.50 -8.96
CA TYR A 125 -2.93 -3.93 -9.99
C TYR A 125 -2.23 -2.70 -10.54
N PHE A 126 -0.91 -2.68 -10.40
CA PHE A 126 -0.04 -1.64 -10.89
C PHE A 126 0.84 -2.22 -11.99
N VAL A 127 0.91 -1.52 -13.12
CA VAL A 127 1.79 -1.88 -14.22
C VAL A 127 2.93 -0.89 -14.28
N ARG A 128 4.12 -1.35 -14.68
CA ARG A 128 5.27 -0.47 -14.88
C ARG A 128 4.95 0.55 -15.98
N ALA A 129 5.24 1.82 -15.73
CA ALA A 129 4.95 2.96 -16.61
C ALA A 129 6.24 3.58 -17.16
#